data_AF-A0A976M548-F1
#
_entry.id   AF-A0A976M548-F1
#
_cell.length_a   1.000
_cell.length_b   1.000
_cell.length_c   1.000
_cell.angle_alpha   90.00
_cell.angle_beta   90.00
_cell.angle_gamma   90.00
#
_symmetry.space_group_name_H-M   'P 1'
#
loop_
_entity.id
_entity.type
_entity.pdbx_description
1 polymer ?
#
loop_
_entity_poly.entity_id
_entity_poly.type
_entity_poly.pdbx_seq_one_letter_code
_entity_poly.pdbx_strand_id
1 'polypeptide(L)'
;MKEVDKTYDRVIGGGLKLKGKLISKSKRNNKVPKLDQSSSNSADSSVEQESKDYLTIPVDKDYKKESSGDSEGLYERNPVQSKSDILKERIDRVKNNPNLTSSEKTFKIAQIKRTYQRIENSLKESHREKIEKFNSKLSKLSEHFDIPKVGPG
;
A
#
# COMPACT_ATOMS: atom_id res chain seq x y z
N MET A 1 2.79 -23.10 43.10
CA MET A 1 2.23 -23.31 41.75
C MET A 1 3.12 -22.55 40.78
N LYS A 2 3.67 -23.20 39.73
CA LYS A 2 4.53 -22.51 38.75
C LYS A 2 3.63 -21.88 37.68
N GLU A 3 3.76 -20.57 37.48
CA GLU A 3 3.09 -19.87 36.39
C GLU A 3 3.63 -20.38 35.05
N VAL A 4 2.74 -20.73 34.14
CA VAL A 4 3.11 -21.22 32.80
C VAL A 4 3.08 -20.03 31.86
N ASP A 5 4.24 -19.65 31.32
CA ASP A 5 4.39 -18.61 30.31
C ASP A 5 3.62 -18.99 29.02
N LYS A 6 2.49 -18.32 28.78
CA LYS A 6 1.60 -18.55 27.63
C LYS A 6 2.06 -17.86 26.33
N THR A 7 3.28 -17.35 26.31
CA THR A 7 3.83 -16.55 25.20
C THR A 7 3.96 -17.34 23.89
N TYR A 8 3.95 -18.67 23.96
CA TYR A 8 4.13 -19.55 22.79
C TYR A 8 2.90 -20.40 22.43
N ASP A 9 1.78 -20.29 23.16
CA ASP A 9 0.58 -21.11 22.93
C ASP A 9 -0.04 -20.93 21.54
N ARG A 10 0.20 -19.79 20.89
CA ARG A 10 -0.36 -19.46 19.56
C ARG A 10 0.61 -19.71 18.42
N VAL A 11 1.82 -20.17 18.69
CA VAL A 11 2.81 -20.46 17.64
C VAL A 11 2.46 -21.80 17.00
N ILE A 12 2.04 -21.75 15.74
CA ILE A 12 1.68 -22.93 14.97
C ILE A 12 2.96 -23.70 14.62
N GLY A 13 3.21 -24.81 15.31
CA GLY A 13 4.31 -25.71 14.99
C GLY A 13 4.01 -26.54 13.74
N GLY A 14 4.92 -26.54 12.77
CA GLY A 14 4.83 -27.36 11.55
C GLY A 14 5.45 -26.69 10.33
N GLY A 15 5.84 -27.50 9.33
CA GLY A 15 6.33 -26.97 8.05
C GLY A 15 5.19 -26.31 7.26
N LEU A 16 5.41 -25.08 6.79
CA LEU A 16 4.43 -24.28 6.03
C LEU A 16 3.98 -25.04 4.77
N LYS A 17 2.70 -25.38 4.69
CA LYS A 17 2.06 -25.97 3.50
C LYS A 17 1.08 -24.96 2.91
N LEU A 18 1.33 -24.52 1.68
CA LEU A 18 0.43 -23.62 0.96
C LEU A 18 -0.51 -24.45 0.07
N LYS A 19 -1.81 -24.19 0.15
CA LYS A 19 -2.82 -24.87 -0.68
C LYS A 19 -2.66 -24.36 -2.12
N GLY A 20 -2.14 -25.20 -3.01
CA GLY A 20 -1.95 -24.91 -4.43
C GLY A 20 -0.52 -25.10 -4.96
N LYS A 21 0.50 -25.20 -4.10
CA LYS A 21 1.86 -25.58 -4.52
C LYS A 21 2.71 -26.09 -3.35
N LEU A 22 3.36 -27.24 -3.53
CA LEU A 22 4.38 -27.72 -2.60
C LEU A 22 5.63 -26.83 -2.72
N ILE A 23 6.13 -26.30 -1.61
CA ILE A 23 7.42 -25.61 -1.55
C ILE A 23 8.50 -26.68 -1.66
N SER A 24 8.87 -27.06 -2.88
CA SER A 24 10.03 -27.92 -3.11
C SER A 24 11.29 -27.10 -2.84
N LYS A 25 12.13 -27.52 -1.87
CA LYS A 25 13.48 -26.99 -1.74
C LYS A 25 14.25 -27.34 -3.02
N SER A 26 14.43 -26.36 -3.89
CA SER A 26 15.19 -26.53 -5.14
C SER A 26 16.66 -26.79 -4.81
N LYS A 27 17.15 -28.02 -5.06
CA LYS A 27 18.57 -28.30 -5.22
C LYS A 27 19.01 -27.72 -6.56
N ARG A 28 19.90 -26.74 -6.54
CA ARG A 28 20.47 -26.12 -7.76
C ARG A 28 21.33 -27.13 -8.50
N ASN A 29 20.86 -27.61 -9.65
CA ASN A 29 21.70 -28.27 -10.65
C ASN A 29 21.77 -27.36 -11.88
N ASN A 30 22.96 -26.82 -12.15
CA ASN A 30 23.23 -26.02 -13.35
C ASN A 30 23.22 -26.94 -14.58
N LYS A 31 22.14 -26.88 -15.37
CA LYS A 31 22.14 -27.32 -16.77
C LYS A 31 21.44 -26.23 -17.59
N VAL A 32 22.17 -25.61 -18.50
CA VAL A 32 21.68 -24.58 -19.41
C VAL A 32 20.86 -25.24 -20.52
N PRO A 33 19.59 -24.85 -20.77
CA PRO A 33 18.93 -25.13 -22.02
C PRO A 33 18.92 -23.89 -22.93
N LYS A 34 19.08 -24.13 -24.24
CA LYS A 34 18.93 -23.13 -25.31
C LYS A 34 17.49 -23.11 -25.86
N LEU A 35 17.11 -21.91 -26.34
CA LEU A 35 16.08 -21.55 -27.34
C LEU A 35 14.61 -21.73 -26.95
N ASP A 36 13.83 -20.63 -26.96
CA ASP A 36 13.03 -20.26 -28.13
C ASP A 36 12.43 -18.84 -28.01
N GLN A 37 12.29 -18.19 -29.17
CA GLN A 37 11.59 -16.92 -29.33
C GLN A 37 10.09 -17.14 -29.13
N SER A 38 9.55 -16.64 -28.03
CA SER A 38 8.10 -16.45 -27.88
C SER A 38 7.84 -15.00 -27.51
N SER A 39 7.11 -14.32 -28.38
CA SER A 39 6.51 -13.01 -28.19
C SER A 39 5.77 -12.93 -26.85
N SER A 40 6.45 -12.42 -25.83
CA SER A 40 5.80 -11.98 -24.61
C SER A 40 5.11 -10.65 -24.93
N ASN A 41 3.79 -10.69 -25.12
CA ASN A 41 2.96 -9.55 -24.79
C ASN A 41 3.27 -9.18 -23.33
N SER A 42 4.15 -8.20 -23.14
CA SER A 42 4.25 -7.49 -21.89
C SER A 42 2.98 -6.66 -21.79
N ALA A 43 1.93 -7.29 -21.26
CA ALA A 43 0.84 -6.55 -20.66
C ALA A 43 1.49 -5.67 -19.59
N ASP A 44 1.67 -4.41 -19.94
CA ASP A 44 2.21 -3.40 -19.08
C ASP A 44 1.27 -3.27 -17.88
N SER A 45 1.72 -3.80 -16.74
CA SER A 45 1.02 -3.78 -15.45
C SER A 45 0.79 -2.36 -14.89
N SER A 46 1.16 -1.32 -15.65
CA SER A 46 0.98 0.09 -15.28
C SER A 46 -0.46 0.58 -15.44
N VAL A 47 -1.26 -0.03 -16.35
CA VAL A 47 -2.60 0.50 -16.71
C VAL A 47 -3.64 0.29 -15.61
N GLU A 48 -3.50 -0.73 -14.75
CA GLU A 48 -4.46 -0.98 -13.66
C GLU A 48 -4.27 -0.11 -12.41
N GLN A 49 -3.22 0.73 -12.36
CA GLN A 49 -2.96 1.57 -11.17
C GLN A 49 -3.66 2.93 -11.20
N GLU A 50 -4.09 3.43 -12.38
CA GLU A 50 -4.60 4.80 -12.50
C GLU A 50 -6.08 4.96 -12.07
N SER A 51 -6.83 3.88 -11.83
CA SER A 51 -8.27 3.97 -11.49
C SER A 51 -8.56 4.14 -9.98
N LYS A 52 -7.55 4.44 -9.16
CA LYS A 52 -7.70 4.64 -7.69
C LYS A 52 -7.13 5.99 -7.23
N ASP A 53 -7.39 7.04 -7.98
CA ASP A 53 -6.99 8.41 -7.62
C ASP A 53 -7.72 8.98 -6.39
N TYR A 54 -8.75 8.29 -5.90
CA TYR A 54 -9.31 8.57 -4.59
C TYR A 54 -8.37 8.03 -3.51
N LEU A 55 -7.66 8.95 -2.83
CA LEU A 55 -6.95 8.68 -1.57
C LEU A 55 -7.90 7.97 -0.60
N THR A 56 -7.86 6.64 -0.57
CA THR A 56 -8.61 5.86 0.42
C THR A 56 -7.84 5.97 1.72
N ILE A 57 -8.24 6.90 2.57
CA ILE A 57 -7.70 7.00 3.92
C ILE A 57 -8.06 5.67 4.61
N PRO A 58 -7.08 4.92 5.13
CA PRO A 58 -7.38 3.73 5.91
C PRO A 58 -8.27 4.13 7.08
N VAL A 59 -9.52 3.68 7.03
CA VAL A 59 -10.47 3.86 8.12
C VAL A 59 -10.09 2.83 9.17
N ASP A 60 -9.45 3.29 10.23
CA ASP A 60 -9.23 2.49 11.42
C ASP A 60 -10.62 2.12 11.97
N LYS A 61 -11.05 0.86 11.89
CA LYS A 61 -12.36 0.43 12.40
C LYS A 61 -12.50 0.67 13.90
N ASP A 62 -11.37 0.73 14.60
CA ASP A 62 -11.27 1.02 16.04
C ASP A 62 -11.70 2.46 16.38
N TYR A 63 -11.71 3.38 15.41
CA TYR A 63 -12.12 4.78 15.61
C TYR A 63 -13.63 4.97 15.76
N LYS A 64 -14.46 3.95 15.47
CA LYS A 64 -15.92 4.09 15.46
C LYS A 64 -16.62 3.86 16.80
N LYS A 65 -15.91 3.49 17.89
CA LYS A 65 -16.59 3.13 19.15
C LYS A 65 -16.79 4.29 20.15
N GLU A 66 -16.14 5.43 19.95
CA GLU A 66 -16.25 6.61 20.84
C GLU A 66 -17.06 7.76 20.24
N SER A 67 -17.50 7.66 18.97
CA SER A 67 -18.16 8.74 18.22
C SER A 67 -19.57 8.38 17.72
N SER A 68 -20.17 7.30 18.23
CA SER A 68 -21.56 6.93 17.93
C SER A 68 -22.55 7.51 18.95
N GLY A 69 -22.24 8.67 19.50
CA GLY A 69 -23.16 9.52 20.25
C GLY A 69 -23.12 10.91 19.61
N ASP A 70 -24.25 11.33 19.05
CA ASP A 70 -24.61 12.69 18.65
C ASP A 70 -23.88 13.34 17.45
N SER A 71 -24.58 13.28 16.32
CA SER A 71 -24.32 13.93 15.03
C SER A 71 -24.69 15.44 15.00
N GLU A 72 -24.52 16.16 16.11
CA GLU A 72 -24.96 17.58 16.24
C GLU A 72 -23.88 18.53 16.83
N GLY A 73 -22.62 18.09 16.94
CA GLY A 73 -21.55 18.86 17.58
C GLY A 73 -20.36 19.25 16.70
N LEU A 74 -20.48 19.24 15.36
CA LEU A 74 -19.30 19.22 14.46
C LEU A 74 -18.60 20.58 14.23
N TYR A 75 -18.95 21.66 14.96
CA TYR A 75 -18.37 22.99 14.75
C TYR A 75 -17.58 23.57 15.92
N GLU A 76 -17.33 22.82 17.00
CA GLU A 76 -16.40 23.28 18.05
C GLU A 76 -14.95 22.88 17.73
N ARG A 77 -14.34 23.69 16.87
CA ARG A 77 -12.93 23.56 16.48
C ARG A 77 -12.03 24.04 17.63
N ASN A 78 -11.72 23.13 18.56
CA ASN A 78 -10.63 23.29 19.52
C ASN A 78 -9.27 23.51 18.80
N PRO A 79 -8.30 24.20 19.45
CA PRO A 79 -7.30 25.02 18.77
C PRO A 79 -6.35 24.19 17.93
N VAL A 80 -5.86 24.83 16.85
CA VAL A 80 -4.95 24.34 15.81
C VAL A 80 -3.89 23.37 16.35
N GLN A 81 -4.22 22.08 16.45
CA GLN A 81 -3.22 21.05 16.68
C GLN A 81 -2.31 21.05 15.44
N SER A 82 -1.00 21.16 15.66
CA SER A 82 -0.06 21.07 14.55
C SER A 82 -0.22 19.72 13.88
N LYS A 83 -0.04 19.67 12.55
CA LYS A 83 -0.12 18.40 11.80
C LYS A 83 0.84 17.34 12.36
N SER A 84 1.97 17.80 12.92
CA SER A 84 2.93 16.93 13.62
C SER A 84 2.33 16.24 14.83
N ASP A 85 1.41 16.90 15.53
CA ASP A 85 0.88 16.45 16.81
C ASP A 85 -0.17 15.37 16.57
N ILE A 86 -1.04 15.58 15.58
CA ILE A 86 -2.01 14.57 15.11
C ILE A 86 -1.30 13.29 14.65
N LEU A 87 -0.18 13.43 13.93
CA LEU A 87 0.59 12.28 13.45
C LEU A 87 1.25 11.51 14.60
N LYS A 88 1.84 12.22 15.58
CA LYS A 88 2.44 11.62 16.77
C LYS A 88 1.40 10.86 17.58
N GLU A 89 0.27 11.49 17.87
CA GLU A 89 -0.82 10.89 18.63
C GLU A 89 -1.32 9.57 17.99
N ARG A 90 -1.47 9.55 16.65
CA ARG A 90 -1.87 8.33 15.93
C ARG A 90 -0.83 7.22 16.00
N ILE A 91 0.45 7.56 15.93
CA ILE A 91 1.54 6.60 16.07
C ILE A 91 1.57 6.04 17.49
N ASP A 92 1.40 6.89 18.51
CA ASP A 92 1.48 6.47 19.91
C ASP A 92 0.30 5.61 20.32
N ARG A 93 -0.91 5.87 19.79
CA ARG A 93 -2.05 4.94 19.89
C ARG A 93 -1.67 3.54 19.40
N VAL A 94 -1.10 3.44 18.19
CA VAL A 94 -0.68 2.16 17.61
C VAL A 94 0.38 1.45 18.45
N LYS A 95 1.36 2.19 18.99
CA LYS A 95 2.40 1.61 19.85
C LYS A 95 1.83 1.07 21.16
N ASN A 96 0.92 1.82 21.78
CA ASN A 96 0.34 1.51 23.09
C ASN A 96 -0.75 0.44 23.02
N ASN A 97 -1.27 0.11 21.84
CA ASN A 97 -2.27 -0.94 21.67
C ASN A 97 -1.72 -2.33 22.08
N PRO A 98 -2.25 -2.99 23.12
CA PRO A 98 -1.80 -4.31 23.54
C PRO A 98 -2.28 -5.43 22.61
N ASN A 99 -3.33 -5.17 21.82
CA ASN A 99 -3.95 -6.14 20.92
C ASN A 99 -3.19 -6.34 19.59
N LEU A 100 -2.12 -5.58 19.35
CA LEU A 100 -1.34 -5.66 18.12
C LEU A 100 -0.01 -6.37 18.36
N THR A 101 0.36 -7.25 17.44
CA THR A 101 1.69 -7.85 17.39
C THR A 101 2.74 -6.81 17.02
N SER A 102 4.01 -7.08 17.33
CA SER A 102 5.13 -6.20 16.95
C SER A 102 5.16 -5.91 15.43
N SER A 103 4.88 -6.93 14.62
CA SER A 103 4.84 -6.78 13.16
C SER A 103 3.68 -5.91 12.69
N GLU A 104 2.47 -6.08 13.26
CA GLU A 104 1.33 -5.23 12.93
C GLU A 104 1.53 -3.78 13.36
N LYS A 105 2.16 -3.54 14.53
CA LYS A 105 2.49 -2.18 15.00
C LYS A 105 3.40 -1.49 13.99
N THR A 106 4.49 -2.14 13.57
CA THR A 106 5.43 -1.54 12.61
C THR A 106 4.77 -1.28 11.26
N PHE A 107 3.95 -2.21 10.76
CA PHE A 107 3.19 -2.05 9.53
C PHE A 107 2.23 -0.85 9.60
N LYS A 108 1.39 -0.77 10.64
CA LYS A 108 0.42 0.33 10.81
C LYS A 108 1.13 1.69 10.93
N ILE A 109 2.23 1.78 11.67
CA ILE A 109 3.02 3.01 11.77
C ILE A 109 3.58 3.42 10.40
N ALA A 110 4.13 2.48 9.63
CA ALA A 110 4.62 2.75 8.28
C ALA A 110 3.49 3.19 7.33
N GLN A 111 2.32 2.57 7.44
CA GLN A 111 1.13 2.93 6.68
C GLN A 111 0.70 4.37 7.00
N ILE A 112 0.58 4.73 8.29
CA ILE A 112 0.22 6.07 8.75
C ILE A 112 1.17 7.12 8.14
N LYS A 113 2.49 6.89 8.24
CA LYS A 113 3.50 7.80 7.68
C LYS A 113 3.35 7.97 6.17
N ARG A 114 3.21 6.86 5.42
CA ARG A 114 3.03 6.90 3.96
C ARG A 114 1.75 7.59 3.55
N THR A 115 0.64 7.33 4.24
CA THR A 115 -0.64 7.97 3.93
C THR A 115 -0.58 9.48 4.16
N TYR A 116 0.07 9.90 5.25
CA TYR A 116 0.24 11.32 5.55
C TYR A 116 1.08 12.01 4.47
N GLN A 117 2.21 11.43 4.05
CA GLN A 117 3.02 11.94 2.94
C GLN A 117 2.25 12.01 1.61
N ARG A 118 1.43 10.99 1.30
CA ARG A 118 0.58 10.98 0.09
C ARG A 118 -0.47 12.09 0.13
N ILE A 119 -1.09 12.31 1.29
CA ILE A 119 -2.04 13.41 1.49
C ILE A 119 -1.33 14.75 1.30
N GLU A 120 -0.19 14.97 1.95
CA GLU A 120 0.59 16.20 1.80
C GLU A 120 0.97 16.46 0.34
N ASN A 121 1.42 15.44 -0.38
CA ASN A 121 1.77 15.59 -1.79
C ASN A 121 0.54 15.88 -2.65
N SER A 122 -0.60 15.23 -2.40
CA SER A 122 -1.84 15.50 -3.13
C SER A 122 -2.42 16.89 -2.82
N LEU A 123 -2.12 17.48 -1.65
CA LEU A 123 -2.54 18.83 -1.30
C LEU A 123 -1.72 19.92 -1.99
N LYS A 124 -0.54 19.59 -2.53
CA LYS A 124 0.32 20.56 -3.24
C LYS A 124 -0.22 20.97 -4.59
N GLU A 125 -1.06 20.13 -5.21
CA GLU A 125 -1.56 20.34 -6.56
C GLU A 125 -3.08 20.50 -6.55
N SER A 126 -3.57 21.53 -7.25
CA SER A 126 -5.01 21.67 -7.47
C SER A 126 -5.52 20.61 -8.47
N HIS A 127 -6.82 20.32 -8.45
CA HIS A 127 -7.42 19.40 -9.43
C HIS A 127 -7.19 19.87 -10.87
N ARG A 128 -7.26 21.18 -11.10
CA ARG A 128 -6.98 21.80 -12.40
C ARG A 128 -5.54 21.53 -12.85
N GLU A 129 -4.56 21.72 -11.96
CA GLU A 129 -3.15 21.42 -12.27
C GLU A 129 -2.94 19.93 -12.57
N LYS A 130 -3.63 19.04 -11.87
CA LYS A 130 -3.59 17.59 -12.17
C LYS A 130 -4.11 17.29 -13.58
N ILE A 131 -5.24 17.89 -13.97
CA ILE A 131 -5.79 17.76 -15.33
C ILE A 131 -4.81 18.33 -16.36
N GLU A 132 -4.24 19.51 -16.10
CA GLU A 132 -3.29 20.14 -17.02
C GLU A 132 -2.02 19.31 -17.21
N LYS A 133 -1.47 18.76 -16.12
CA LYS A 133 -0.33 17.82 -16.17
C LYS A 133 -0.69 16.55 -16.93
N PHE A 134 -1.88 16.00 -16.70
CA PHE A 134 -2.37 14.82 -17.41
C PHE A 134 -2.50 15.08 -18.92
N ASN A 135 -3.15 16.17 -19.31
CA ASN A 135 -3.29 16.55 -20.72
C ASN A 135 -1.93 16.84 -21.37
N SER A 136 -1.04 17.52 -20.65
CA SER A 136 0.33 17.76 -21.11
C SER A 136 1.12 16.47 -21.28
N LYS A 137 0.90 15.46 -20.42
CA LYS A 137 1.49 14.12 -20.55
C LYS A 137 0.94 13.43 -21.80
N LEU A 138 -0.39 13.41 -21.98
CA LEU A 138 -1.03 12.81 -23.16
C LEU A 138 -0.54 13.42 -24.47
N SER A 139 -0.41 14.75 -24.53
CA SER A 139 0.10 15.44 -25.71
C SER A 139 1.56 15.11 -26.04
N LYS A 140 2.35 14.61 -25.07
CA LYS A 140 3.75 14.23 -25.26
C LYS A 140 3.94 12.74 -25.55
N LEU A 141 2.93 11.91 -25.26
CA LEU A 141 3.01 10.48 -25.56
C LEU A 141 2.95 10.29 -27.08
N SER A 142 3.70 9.30 -27.57
CA SER A 142 3.67 8.96 -28.99
C SER A 142 2.32 8.33 -29.34
N GLU A 143 1.79 8.71 -30.50
CA GLU A 143 0.58 8.07 -31.04
C GLU A 143 0.84 6.61 -31.38
N HIS A 144 2.01 6.32 -31.94
CA HIS A 144 2.44 4.98 -32.32
C HIS A 144 3.53 4.48 -31.39
N PHE A 145 3.35 3.25 -30.89
CA PHE A 145 4.31 2.54 -30.04
C PHE A 145 5.17 1.54 -30.83
N ASP A 146 5.00 1.48 -32.16
CA ASP A 146 5.75 0.60 -33.04
C ASP A 146 6.49 1.41 -34.11
N ILE A 147 7.59 0.86 -34.60
CA ILE A 147 8.41 1.48 -35.62
C ILE A 147 7.75 1.21 -36.97
N PRO A 148 7.56 2.22 -37.83
CA PRO A 148 7.00 2.00 -39.15
C PRO A 148 7.86 1.01 -39.92
N LYS A 149 7.22 0.07 -40.62
CA LYS A 149 7.91 -0.96 -41.40
C LYS A 149 8.73 -0.30 -42.52
N VAL A 150 10.05 -0.31 -42.39
CA VAL A 150 10.98 0.11 -43.45
C VAL A 150 11.30 -1.10 -44.32
N GLY A 151 10.94 -1.04 -45.60
CA GLY A 151 11.36 -2.03 -46.58
C GLY A 151 12.81 -1.79 -47.00
N PRO A 152 13.63 -2.84 -47.21
CA PRO A 152 14.94 -2.68 -47.84
C PRO A 152 14.70 -2.25 -49.30
N GLY A 153 15.05 -1.01 -49.61
CA GLY A 153 15.24 -0.54 -50.98
C GLY A 153 16.54 -1.07 -51.56
#